data_AF-A0A1M6NM53-F1
#
_entry.id   AF-A0A1M6NM53-F1
#
_cell.length_a   1.000
_cell.length_b   1.000
_cell.length_c   1.000
_cell.angle_alpha   90.00
_cell.angle_beta   90.00
_cell.angle_gamma   90.00
#
_symmetry.space_group_name_H-M   'P 1'
#
loop_
_entity.id
_entity.type
_entity.pdbx_description
1 polymer ?
#
loop_
_entity_poly.entity_id
_entity_poly.type
_entity_poly.pdbx_seq_one_letter_code
_entity_poly.pdbx_strand_id
1 'polypeptide(L)'
;MNIINVILYLKVKEITLNIKWGNIMKLSQIVSLLEGEIIFGEELLNKEISQAYGADLLSDVLAYAKSGILLLTGLVNIQVVRTAEMLDLGGIVVVRGKKVDEGTIELAKECQIPLIRTDKTMFESCGILYKNGILPVELTKSNKE
;
A
#
# COMPACT_ATOMS: atom_id res chain seq x y z
N MET A 1 23.52 -25.06 -26.65
CA MET A 1 23.19 -23.84 -25.87
C MET A 1 24.03 -23.89 -24.60
N ASN A 2 24.98 -22.98 -24.41
CA ASN A 2 25.93 -23.06 -23.29
C ASN A 2 25.25 -22.73 -21.96
N ILE A 3 25.66 -23.36 -20.86
CA ILE A 3 25.05 -23.21 -19.51
C ILE A 3 24.93 -21.74 -19.10
N ILE A 4 25.93 -20.92 -19.45
CA ILE A 4 25.95 -19.47 -19.19
C ILE A 4 24.76 -18.75 -19.84
N ASN A 5 24.41 -19.10 -21.09
CA ASN A 5 23.29 -18.48 -21.80
C ASN A 5 21.93 -18.87 -21.21
N VAL A 6 21.82 -20.09 -20.67
CA VAL A 6 20.59 -20.53 -19.99
C VAL A 6 20.40 -19.79 -18.67
N ILE A 7 21.46 -19.64 -17.87
CA ILE A 7 21.43 -18.88 -16.61
C ILE A 7 21.09 -17.40 -16.86
N LEU A 8 21.73 -16.77 -17.86
CA LEU A 8 21.46 -15.38 -18.21
C LEU A 8 20.01 -15.19 -18.66
N TYR A 9 19.49 -16.11 -19.49
CA TYR A 9 18.10 -16.08 -19.94
C TYR A 9 17.10 -16.24 -18.79
N LEU A 10 17.36 -17.17 -17.86
CA LEU A 10 16.51 -17.35 -16.67
C LEU A 10 16.51 -16.11 -15.77
N LYS A 11 17.68 -15.51 -15.52
CA LYS A 11 17.78 -14.24 -14.75
C LYS A 11 17.03 -13.09 -15.41
N VAL A 12 17.17 -12.93 -16.73
CA VAL A 12 16.44 -11.90 -17.48
C VAL A 12 14.94 -12.16 -17.45
N LYS A 13 14.50 -13.43 -17.54
CA LYS A 13 13.09 -13.80 -17.48
C LYS A 13 12.50 -13.57 -16.09
N GLU A 14 13.24 -13.89 -15.03
CA GLU A 14 12.88 -13.62 -13.63
C GLU A 14 12.81 -12.11 -13.35
N ILE A 15 13.77 -11.32 -13.85
CA ILE A 15 13.73 -9.86 -13.79
C ILE A 15 12.52 -9.32 -14.57
N THR A 16 12.25 -9.83 -15.77
CA THR A 16 11.10 -9.39 -16.58
C THR A 16 9.77 -9.80 -15.94
N LEU A 17 9.73 -10.94 -15.26
CA LEU A 17 8.58 -11.40 -14.48
C LEU A 17 8.37 -10.52 -13.24
N ASN A 18 9.41 -10.18 -12.49
CA ASN A 18 9.32 -9.29 -11.33
C ASN A 18 9.03 -7.82 -11.72
N ILE A 19 9.37 -7.43 -12.96
CA ILE A 19 8.98 -6.12 -13.53
C ILE A 19 7.52 -6.16 -14.04
N LYS A 20 7.03 -7.30 -14.51
CA LYS A 20 5.62 -7.49 -14.93
C LYS A 20 4.66 -7.79 -13.79
N TRP A 21 5.15 -8.33 -12.68
CA TRP A 21 4.42 -8.66 -11.47
C TRP A 21 5.14 -7.93 -10.34
N GLY A 22 4.62 -6.78 -9.94
CA GLY A 22 5.20 -5.95 -8.88
C GLY A 22 5.64 -6.79 -7.68
N ASN A 23 6.80 -6.47 -7.11
CA ASN A 23 7.29 -7.20 -5.95
C ASN A 23 6.25 -7.13 -4.84
N ILE A 24 5.66 -8.27 -4.53
CA ILE A 24 4.80 -8.43 -3.36
C ILE A 24 5.67 -8.18 -2.13
N MET A 25 5.21 -7.25 -1.28
CA MET A 25 5.93 -6.82 -0.08
C MET A 25 5.06 -7.01 1.15
N LYS A 26 5.64 -7.49 2.25
CA LYS A 26 4.91 -7.55 3.52
C LYS A 26 4.72 -6.15 4.08
N LEU A 27 3.58 -5.93 4.73
CA LEU A 27 3.29 -4.66 5.38
C LEU A 27 4.35 -4.28 6.44
N SER A 28 4.91 -5.25 7.17
CA SER A 28 6.07 -5.04 8.08
C SER A 28 7.29 -4.40 7.40
N GLN A 29 7.58 -4.79 6.15
CA GLN A 29 8.68 -4.19 5.38
C GLN A 29 8.35 -2.76 4.97
N ILE A 30 7.09 -2.50 4.60
CA ILE A 30 6.59 -1.16 4.29
C ILE A 30 6.70 -0.23 5.50
N VAL A 31 6.30 -0.68 6.69
CA VAL A 31 6.47 0.07 7.94
C VAL A 31 7.94 0.43 8.14
N SER A 32 8.84 -0.54 7.96
CA SER A 32 10.28 -0.32 8.12
C SER A 32 10.84 0.69 7.10
N LEU A 33 10.44 0.61 5.84
CA LEU A 33 10.87 1.53 4.77
C LEU A 33 10.40 2.96 5.00
N LEU A 34 9.21 3.13 5.56
CA LEU A 34 8.61 4.43 5.81
C LEU A 34 8.97 5.01 7.17
N GLU A 35 9.79 4.32 7.97
CA GLU A 35 10.03 4.64 9.38
C GLU A 35 8.69 4.85 10.11
N GLY A 36 7.74 3.96 9.83
CA GLY A 36 6.36 4.09 10.24
C GLY A 36 6.12 3.67 11.69
N GLU A 37 5.21 4.37 12.34
CA GLU A 37 4.60 4.01 13.62
C GLU A 37 3.31 3.21 13.35
N ILE A 38 3.20 2.03 13.95
CA ILE A 38 1.98 1.23 13.86
C ILE A 38 0.98 1.77 14.88
N ILE A 39 -0.10 2.37 14.40
CA ILE A 39 -1.19 2.86 15.25
C ILE A 39 -2.14 1.70 15.59
N PHE A 40 -2.36 0.79 14.64
CA PHE A 40 -3.12 -0.44 14.82
C PHE A 40 -2.74 -1.50 13.75
N GLY A 41 -2.90 -2.78 14.08
CA GLY A 41 -2.75 -3.91 13.16
C GLY A 41 -1.37 -4.56 13.17
N GLU A 42 -0.70 -4.61 14.32
CA GLU A 42 0.61 -5.29 14.47
C GLU A 42 0.52 -6.79 14.12
N GLU A 43 -0.60 -7.41 14.48
CA GLU A 43 -0.96 -8.79 14.15
C GLU A 43 -1.21 -9.02 12.64
N LEU A 44 -1.43 -7.93 11.89
CA LEU A 44 -1.77 -7.95 10.46
C LEU A 44 -0.56 -7.65 9.56
N LEU A 45 0.64 -7.44 10.12
CA LEU A 45 1.83 -7.02 9.36
C LEU A 45 2.40 -8.06 8.38
N ASN A 46 1.87 -9.29 8.41
CA ASN A 46 2.18 -10.32 7.44
C ASN A 46 1.40 -10.18 6.12
N LYS A 47 0.40 -9.26 6.05
CA LYS A 47 -0.33 -8.97 4.81
C LYS A 47 0.64 -8.58 3.69
N GLU A 48 0.34 -9.11 2.51
CA GLU A 48 1.10 -8.90 1.28
C GLU A 48 0.47 -7.77 0.47
N ILE A 49 1.30 -6.79 0.09
CA ILE A 49 0.92 -5.60 -0.67
C ILE A 49 1.75 -5.56 -1.94
N SER A 50 1.08 -5.47 -3.09
CA SER A 50 1.74 -5.36 -4.40
C SER A 50 1.62 -3.96 -5.01
N GLN A 51 0.59 -3.21 -4.63
CA GLN A 51 0.29 -1.89 -5.17
C GLN A 51 -0.04 -0.89 -4.08
N ALA A 52 0.21 0.39 -4.38
CA ALA A 52 -0.18 1.50 -3.52
C ALA A 52 -0.81 2.64 -4.32
N TYR A 53 -1.66 3.41 -3.64
CA TYR A 53 -2.31 4.59 -4.19
C TYR A 53 -2.20 5.75 -3.22
N GLY A 54 -1.58 6.85 -3.67
CA GLY A 54 -1.49 8.09 -2.90
C GLY A 54 -2.62 9.03 -3.29
N ALA A 55 -3.57 9.28 -2.39
CA ALA A 55 -4.70 10.16 -2.66
C ALA A 55 -5.31 10.75 -1.38
N ASP A 56 -5.78 12.01 -1.48
CA ASP A 56 -6.59 12.67 -0.45
C ASP A 56 -8.06 12.84 -0.89
N LEU A 57 -8.36 12.74 -2.19
CA LEU A 57 -9.73 12.74 -2.68
C LEU A 57 -10.30 11.32 -2.61
N LEU A 58 -11.15 11.06 -1.62
CA LEU A 58 -11.77 9.73 -1.45
C LEU A 58 -12.63 9.32 -2.66
N SER A 59 -13.14 10.28 -3.44
CA SER A 59 -13.81 10.00 -4.72
C SER A 59 -12.89 9.30 -5.72
N ASP A 60 -11.62 9.69 -5.77
CA ASP A 60 -10.64 9.08 -6.67
C ASP A 60 -10.26 7.68 -6.14
N VAL A 61 -10.12 7.54 -4.82
CA VAL A 61 -9.90 6.24 -4.18
C VAL A 61 -11.05 5.28 -4.55
N LEU A 62 -12.30 5.71 -4.41
CA LEU A 62 -13.48 4.91 -4.75
C LEU A 62 -13.59 4.55 -6.24
N ALA A 63 -13.02 5.37 -7.14
CA ALA A 63 -13.10 5.17 -8.58
C ALA A 63 -11.99 4.27 -9.14
N TYR A 64 -10.80 4.30 -8.51
CA TYR A 64 -9.59 3.73 -9.07
C TYR A 64 -8.90 2.69 -8.20
N ALA A 65 -9.06 2.73 -6.87
CA ALA A 65 -8.41 1.76 -6.00
C ALA A 65 -8.98 0.35 -6.19
N LYS A 66 -8.13 -0.65 -5.96
CA LYS A 66 -8.46 -2.07 -6.04
C LYS A 66 -8.37 -2.69 -4.65
N SER A 67 -9.03 -3.82 -4.42
CA SER A 67 -8.86 -4.58 -3.17
C SER A 67 -7.39 -4.96 -2.97
N GLY A 68 -6.97 -5.01 -1.70
CA GLY A 68 -5.63 -5.40 -1.28
C GLY A 68 -4.54 -4.35 -1.43
N ILE A 69 -4.80 -3.19 -2.05
CA ILE A 69 -3.78 -2.14 -2.19
C ILE A 69 -3.55 -1.37 -0.88
N LEU A 70 -2.41 -0.70 -0.79
CA LEU A 70 -2.13 0.25 0.29
C LEU A 70 -2.56 1.67 -0.08
N LEU A 71 -3.33 2.33 0.79
CA LEU A 71 -3.68 3.75 0.62
C LEU A 71 -2.69 4.64 1.38
N LEU A 72 -2.09 5.61 0.71
CA LEU A 72 -1.34 6.70 1.34
C LEU A 72 -2.18 7.97 1.31
N THR A 73 -2.47 8.55 2.47
CA THR A 73 -3.31 9.74 2.60
C THR A 73 -2.81 10.65 3.71
N GLY A 74 -3.13 11.93 3.66
CA GLY A 74 -3.05 12.80 4.84
C GLY A 74 -4.41 13.14 5.43
N LEU A 75 -5.47 12.44 5.04
CA LEU A 75 -6.71 12.46 5.79
C LEU A 75 -6.56 11.61 7.07
N VAL A 76 -7.17 12.07 8.15
CA VAL A 76 -7.08 11.42 9.48
C VAL A 76 -8.44 11.10 10.08
N ASN A 77 -9.52 11.32 9.31
CA ASN A 77 -10.89 11.17 9.80
C ASN A 77 -11.45 9.78 9.47
N ILE A 78 -12.59 9.48 10.11
CA ILE A 78 -13.29 8.20 10.01
C ILE A 78 -13.67 7.78 8.59
N GLN A 79 -13.80 8.72 7.64
CA GLN A 79 -14.19 8.41 6.26
C GLN A 79 -13.09 7.65 5.51
N VAL A 80 -11.82 7.82 5.92
CA VAL A 80 -10.70 7.08 5.33
C VAL A 80 -10.84 5.59 5.63
N VAL A 81 -11.14 5.23 6.88
CA VAL A 81 -11.30 3.85 7.30
C VAL A 81 -12.53 3.21 6.65
N ARG A 82 -13.66 3.94 6.57
CA ARG A 82 -14.85 3.47 5.84
C ARG A 82 -14.58 3.21 4.37
N THR A 83 -13.87 4.13 3.71
CA THR A 83 -13.49 3.93 2.30
C THR A 83 -12.58 2.72 2.15
N ALA A 84 -11.65 2.54 3.08
CA ALA A 84 -10.75 1.41 3.07
C ALA A 84 -11.46 0.07 3.29
N GLU A 85 -12.46 0.04 4.18
CA GLU A 85 -13.30 -1.13 4.44
C GLU A 85 -14.16 -1.48 3.23
N MET A 86 -14.87 -0.49 2.68
CA MET A 86 -15.74 -0.68 1.50
C MET A 86 -15.01 -1.22 0.26
N LEU A 87 -13.71 -0.91 0.13
CA LEU A 87 -12.88 -1.35 -1.00
C LEU A 87 -11.97 -2.53 -0.65
N ASP A 88 -12.05 -3.06 0.58
CA ASP A 88 -11.21 -4.14 1.08
C ASP A 88 -9.71 -3.84 0.89
N LEU A 89 -9.27 -2.66 1.33
CA LEU A 89 -7.87 -2.23 1.20
C LEU A 89 -6.94 -3.00 2.14
N GLY A 90 -5.70 -3.19 1.69
CA GLY A 90 -4.68 -3.90 2.46
C GLY A 90 -4.19 -3.15 3.70
N GLY A 91 -4.32 -1.82 3.72
CA GLY A 91 -4.00 -0.96 4.85
C GLY A 91 -3.99 0.53 4.50
N ILE A 92 -3.83 1.37 5.52
CA ILE A 92 -3.77 2.83 5.40
C ILE A 92 -2.45 3.33 5.99
N VAL A 93 -1.78 4.22 5.26
CA VAL A 93 -0.65 5.02 5.75
C VAL A 93 -1.05 6.49 5.81
N VAL A 94 -1.04 7.05 7.03
CA VAL A 94 -1.21 8.47 7.29
C VAL A 94 0.14 9.16 7.23
N VAL A 95 0.30 10.05 6.27
CA VAL A 95 1.57 10.77 6.01
C VAL A 95 1.64 12.12 6.73
N ARG A 96 2.82 12.74 6.74
CA ARG A 96 3.12 14.08 7.30
C ARG A 96 3.01 14.16 8.82
N GLY A 97 3.13 13.02 9.50
CA GLY A 97 3.15 12.95 10.96
C GLY A 97 1.83 13.35 11.61
N LYS A 98 0.72 13.41 10.87
CA LYS A 98 -0.57 13.81 11.42
C LYS A 98 -1.05 12.81 12.47
N LYS A 99 -1.60 13.34 13.57
CA LYS A 99 -2.22 12.51 14.61
C LYS A 99 -3.59 12.04 14.14
N VAL A 100 -3.85 10.73 14.28
CA VAL A 100 -5.15 10.14 14.01
C VAL A 100 -6.01 10.25 15.27
N ASP A 101 -7.29 10.60 15.11
CA ASP A 101 -8.22 10.68 16.23
C ASP A 101 -8.61 9.30 16.75
N GLU A 102 -8.98 9.22 18.03
CA GLU A 102 -9.31 7.96 18.71
C GLU A 102 -10.47 7.23 18.03
N GLY A 103 -11.51 7.95 17.58
CA GLY A 103 -12.66 7.34 16.91
C GLY A 103 -12.28 6.70 15.57
N THR A 104 -11.37 7.30 14.82
CA THR A 104 -10.80 6.70 13.61
C THR A 104 -9.97 5.45 13.92
N ILE A 105 -9.19 5.45 15.02
CA ILE A 105 -8.42 4.28 15.46
C ILE A 105 -9.35 3.15 15.91
N GLU A 106 -10.42 3.47 16.64
CA GLU A 106 -11.44 2.50 17.06
C GLU A 106 -12.12 1.85 15.87
N LEU A 107 -12.55 2.64 14.88
CA LEU A 107 -13.14 2.06 13.67
C LEU A 107 -12.13 1.19 12.89
N ALA A 108 -10.85 1.59 12.82
CA ALA A 108 -9.83 0.77 12.17
C ALA A 108 -9.68 -0.61 12.84
N LYS A 109 -9.79 -0.66 14.18
CA LYS A 109 -9.81 -1.91 14.96
C LYS A 109 -11.02 -2.76 14.63
N GLU A 110 -12.22 -2.16 14.62
CA GLU A 110 -13.47 -2.86 14.29
C GLU A 110 -13.43 -3.45 12.88
N CYS A 111 -12.94 -2.69 11.91
CA CYS A 111 -12.82 -3.11 10.51
C CYS A 111 -11.58 -3.99 10.22
N GLN A 112 -10.70 -4.22 11.20
CA GLN A 112 -9.45 -4.98 11.03
C GLN A 112 -8.56 -4.43 9.88
N ILE A 113 -8.45 -3.10 9.81
CA ILE A 113 -7.65 -2.39 8.80
C ILE A 113 -6.36 -1.88 9.44
N PRO A 114 -5.18 -2.34 9.00
CA PRO A 114 -3.92 -1.82 9.50
C PRO A 114 -3.80 -0.31 9.28
N LEU A 115 -3.39 0.39 10.33
CA LEU A 115 -3.25 1.84 10.32
C LEU A 115 -1.84 2.21 10.76
N ILE A 116 -1.10 2.83 9.84
CA ILE A 116 0.29 3.21 10.00
C ILE A 116 0.39 4.73 9.88
N ARG A 117 1.27 5.34 10.68
CA ARG A 117 1.61 6.76 10.59
C ARG A 117 3.08 6.90 10.19
N THR A 118 3.41 7.88 9.35
CA THR A 118 4.81 8.26 9.06
C THR A 118 4.94 9.77 9.05
N ASP A 119 6.09 10.28 9.50
CA ASP A 119 6.44 11.71 9.45
C ASP A 119 6.82 12.16 8.02
N LYS A 120 7.05 11.22 7.10
CA LYS A 120 7.40 11.48 5.70
C LYS A 120 6.25 12.13 4.93
N THR A 121 6.58 12.90 3.88
CA THR A 121 5.56 13.50 3.01
C THR A 121 4.90 12.44 2.12
N MET A 122 3.74 12.75 1.52
CA MET A 122 3.07 11.82 0.58
C MET A 122 3.98 11.45 -0.59
N PHE A 123 4.57 12.45 -1.26
CA PHE A 123 5.41 12.23 -2.42
C PHE A 123 6.67 11.43 -2.08
N GLU A 124 7.32 11.75 -0.96
CA GLU A 124 8.48 11.00 -0.45
C GLU A 124 8.13 9.54 -0.16
N SER A 125 7.03 9.30 0.56
CA SER A 125 6.54 7.95 0.89
C SER A 125 6.27 7.15 -0.39
N CYS A 126 5.55 7.73 -1.35
CA CYS A 126 5.31 7.10 -2.65
C CYS A 126 6.62 6.78 -3.39
N GLY A 127 7.58 7.72 -3.40
CA GLY A 127 8.87 7.53 -4.05
C GLY A 127 9.70 6.41 -3.42
N ILE A 128 9.70 6.30 -2.09
CA ILE A 128 10.35 5.22 -1.36
C ILE A 128 9.72 3.88 -1.73
N LEU A 129 8.39 3.77 -1.68
CA LEU A 129 7.71 2.51 -2.00
C LEU A 129 7.91 2.08 -3.45
N TYR A 130 7.76 3.02 -4.39
CA TYR A 130 7.94 2.74 -5.81
C TYR A 130 9.37 2.27 -6.14
N LYS A 131 10.39 2.93 -5.56
CA LYS A 131 11.79 2.53 -5.72
C LYS A 131 12.07 1.12 -5.18
N ASN A 132 11.30 0.66 -4.19
CA ASN A 132 11.45 -0.67 -3.59
C ASN A 132 10.51 -1.73 -4.19
N GLY A 133 9.82 -1.42 -5.29
CA GLY A 133 9.10 -2.41 -6.10
C GLY A 133 7.59 -2.46 -5.87
N ILE A 134 7.02 -1.58 -5.04
CA ILE A 134 5.57 -1.38 -4.98
C ILE A 134 5.11 -0.69 -6.27
N LEU A 135 4.11 -1.26 -6.94
CA LEU A 135 3.59 -0.69 -8.18
C LEU A 135 2.49 0.35 -7.92
N PRO A 136 2.31 1.33 -8.83
CA PRO A 136 1.20 2.26 -8.76
C PRO A 136 -0.08 1.54 -9.17
N VAL A 137 -1.21 2.09 -8.75
CA VAL A 137 -2.52 1.72 -9.30
C VAL A 137 -2.66 2.26 -10.72
N GLU A 138 -3.03 1.40 -11.65
CA GLU A 138 -3.38 1.79 -13.02
C GLU A 138 -4.79 2.40 -13.07
N LEU A 139 -4.95 3.51 -13.79
CA LEU A 139 -6.22 4.24 -13.92
C LEU A 139 -7.23 3.55 -14.86
N THR A 140 -7.38 2.25 -14.72
CA THR A 140 -8.51 1.50 -15.27
C THR A 140 -9.64 1.60 -14.25
N LYS A 141 -10.84 2.03 -14.65
CA LYS A 141 -11.99 2.06 -13.74
C LYS A 141 -12.14 0.71 -13.05
N SER A 142 -12.34 0.71 -11.73
CA SER A 142 -12.67 -0.52 -11.01
C SER A 142 -13.97 -1.08 -11.61
N ASN A 143 -13.90 -2.22 -12.30
CA ASN A 143 -15.11 -2.92 -12.72
C ASN A 143 -15.82 -3.39 -11.44
N LYS A 144 -16.86 -2.67 -11.05
CA LYS A 144 -17.90 -3.19 -10.16
C LYS A 144 -18.78 -4.09 -11.04
N GLU A 145 -18.43 -5.37 -11.13
CA GLU A 145 -19.37 -6.44 -11.46
C GLU A 145 -19.73 -7.18 -10.18
#